data_AF-A0A7L3HSY1-F1
#
_entry.id   AF-A0A7L3HSY1-F1
#
_cell.length_a   1.000
_cell.length_b   1.000
_cell.length_c   1.000
_cell.angle_alpha   90.00
_cell.angle_beta   90.00
_cell.angle_gamma   90.00
#
_symmetry.space_group_name_H-M   'P 1'
#
loop_
_entity.id
_entity.type
_entity.pdbx_description
1 polymer ?
#
loop_
_entity_poly.entity_id
_entity_poly.type
_entity_poly.pdbx_seq_one_letter_code
_entity_poly.pdbx_strand_id
1 'polypeptide(L)'
;PKTLPMAHEPMLLLAVTEFVANSAAFTYFTAGALSRNISSDMLPQQFPLQLRTKSMEVFSPQLQERYPDQPMELHLWAHRQPLISCHPDALHGTLFSSAEAFVVLPNATRVPVFLLNIDANMTGKPTITRNRLGGTVRLTGLVPDPELVLPSLWTPLFALCWAQGLPVPQVKRLETLLKFGLWLFGVPRANSECCPRPVP
;
A
#
# COMPACT_ATOMS: atom_id res chain seq x y z
N PRO A 1 2.31 23.24 24.09
CA PRO A 1 3.03 24.39 23.51
C PRO A 1 4.47 24.01 23.15
N LYS A 2 4.82 23.99 21.85
CA LYS A 2 6.18 23.64 21.39
C LYS A 2 6.97 24.94 21.20
N THR A 3 8.02 25.15 21.99
CA THR A 3 8.92 26.31 21.91
C THR A 3 9.90 26.13 20.75
N LEU A 4 10.04 27.16 19.90
CA LEU A 4 10.86 27.14 18.70
C LEU A 4 12.19 27.89 18.97
N PRO A 5 13.36 27.32 18.63
CA PRO A 5 14.64 27.97 18.87
C PRO A 5 14.84 29.11 17.86
N MET A 6 15.13 30.30 18.38
CA MET A 6 15.46 31.49 17.61
C MET A 6 16.87 31.35 17.03
N ALA A 7 16.98 30.94 15.76
CA ALA A 7 18.21 31.04 15.00
C ALA A 7 17.88 31.59 13.60
N HIS A 8 18.29 32.84 13.35
CA HIS A 8 17.94 33.70 12.21
C HIS A 8 16.45 34.02 12.11
N GLU A 9 16.06 35.25 12.46
CA GLU A 9 14.67 35.72 12.41
C GLU A 9 14.07 35.51 11.00
N PRO A 10 13.24 34.48 10.80
CA PRO A 10 12.57 34.30 9.53
C PRO A 10 11.44 35.33 9.44
N MET A 11 11.24 35.93 8.26
CA MET A 11 10.14 36.90 8.04
C MET A 11 8.75 36.31 8.31
N LEU A 12 8.62 34.98 8.25
CA LEU A 12 7.39 34.25 8.55
C LEU A 12 7.72 32.92 9.22
N LEU A 13 7.04 32.63 10.33
CA LEU A 13 7.10 31.35 11.01
C LEU A 13 5.74 30.64 10.84
N LEU A 14 5.75 29.48 10.20
CA LEU A 14 4.56 28.66 10.04
C LEU A 14 4.69 27.39 10.88
N ALA A 15 3.75 27.18 11.79
CA ALA A 15 3.63 25.94 12.55
C ALA A 15 2.52 25.08 11.95
N VAL A 16 2.89 23.94 11.37
CA VAL A 16 1.95 22.92 10.91
C VAL A 16 1.89 21.83 11.96
N THR A 17 0.69 21.52 12.43
CA THR A 17 0.45 20.49 13.44
C THR A 17 0.09 19.16 12.78
N GLU A 18 0.26 18.06 13.52
CA GLU A 18 -0.18 16.74 13.09
C GLU A 18 -1.68 16.68 12.79
N PHE A 19 -2.49 17.56 13.40
CA PHE A 19 -3.91 17.68 13.13
C PHE A 19 -4.20 18.00 11.66
N VAL A 20 -3.40 18.88 11.04
CA VAL A 20 -3.56 19.22 9.62
C VAL A 20 -3.28 18.00 8.74
N ALA A 21 -2.21 17.27 9.05
CA ALA A 21 -1.84 16.07 8.30
C ALA A 21 -2.87 14.94 8.45
N ASN A 22 -3.35 14.69 9.68
CA ASN A 22 -4.38 13.68 9.94
C ASN A 22 -5.73 14.04 9.32
N SER A 23 -6.07 15.33 9.28
CA SER A 23 -7.27 15.82 8.58
C SER A 23 -7.19 15.54 7.08
N ALA A 24 -6.03 15.80 6.45
CA ALA A 24 -5.81 15.43 5.06
C ALA A 24 -5.92 13.90 4.86
N ALA A 25 -5.25 13.10 5.68
CA ALA A 25 -5.33 11.64 5.61
C ALA A 25 -6.77 11.12 5.73
N PHE A 26 -7.58 11.71 6.62
CA PHE A 26 -9.01 11.42 6.75
C PHE A 26 -9.79 11.73 5.47
N THR A 27 -9.57 12.90 4.86
CA THR A 27 -10.27 13.29 3.62
C THR A 27 -9.93 12.36 2.45
N TYR A 28 -8.65 12.00 2.27
CA TYR A 28 -8.27 11.05 1.22
C TYR A 28 -8.81 9.64 1.46
N PHE A 29 -8.84 9.19 2.72
CA PHE A 29 -9.43 7.91 3.10
C PHE A 29 -10.93 7.87 2.82
N THR A 30 -11.67 8.87 3.30
CA THR A 30 -13.14 8.96 3.13
C THR A 30 -13.55 9.18 1.69
N ALA A 31 -12.73 9.84 0.88
CA ALA A 31 -12.94 9.98 -0.56
C ALA A 31 -12.67 8.68 -1.35
N GLY A 32 -12.16 7.63 -0.71
CA GLY A 32 -11.76 6.39 -1.39
C GLY A 32 -10.53 6.55 -2.29
N ALA A 33 -9.81 7.68 -2.18
CA ALA A 33 -8.64 7.98 -3.00
C ALA A 33 -7.42 7.12 -2.63
N LEU A 34 -7.47 6.46 -1.47
CA LEU A 34 -6.47 5.49 -1.01
C LEU A 34 -6.79 4.06 -1.49
N SER A 35 -7.18 3.90 -2.75
CA SER A 35 -7.42 2.62 -3.39
C SER A 35 -6.77 2.55 -4.76
N ARG A 36 -6.29 1.36 -5.13
CA ARG A 36 -5.60 1.12 -6.39
C ARG A 36 -5.78 -0.32 -6.86
N ASN A 37 -6.12 -0.46 -8.13
CA ASN A 37 -6.11 -1.76 -8.81
C ASN A 37 -4.85 -1.82 -9.68
N ILE A 38 -4.08 -2.90 -9.53
CA ILE A 38 -2.87 -3.19 -10.29
C ILE A 38 -3.14 -4.45 -11.10
N SER A 39 -3.13 -4.29 -12.41
CA SER A 39 -3.24 -5.39 -13.37
C SER A 39 -1.88 -5.76 -13.95
N SER A 40 -1.79 -6.92 -14.61
CA SER A 40 -0.53 -7.45 -15.13
C SER A 40 0.15 -6.56 -16.17
N ASP A 41 -0.62 -5.78 -16.92
CA ASP A 41 -0.16 -4.84 -17.95
C ASP A 41 0.46 -3.57 -17.37
N MET A 42 0.15 -3.22 -16.11
CA MET A 42 0.74 -2.06 -15.43
C MET A 42 2.16 -2.33 -14.95
N LEU A 43 2.58 -3.59 -14.87
CA LEU A 43 3.91 -3.97 -14.40
C LEU A 43 4.91 -4.00 -15.56
N PRO A 44 6.07 -3.35 -15.43
CA PRO A 44 7.12 -3.42 -16.44
C PRO A 44 7.64 -4.85 -16.57
N GLN A 45 8.02 -5.26 -17.78
CA GLN A 45 8.54 -6.61 -18.05
C GLN A 45 9.79 -6.97 -17.22
N GLN A 46 10.55 -5.97 -16.78
CA GLN A 46 11.73 -6.12 -15.93
C GLN A 46 11.39 -6.41 -14.47
N PHE A 47 10.12 -6.31 -14.07
CA PHE A 47 9.70 -6.63 -12.72
C PHE A 47 9.74 -8.16 -12.53
N PRO A 48 10.44 -8.67 -11.48
CA PRO A 48 10.70 -10.10 -11.32
C PRO A 48 9.44 -10.94 -11.09
N LEU A 49 8.31 -10.31 -10.78
CA LEU A 49 7.03 -10.98 -10.55
C LEU A 49 5.95 -10.43 -11.45
N GLN A 50 5.71 -11.10 -12.57
CA GLN A 50 4.52 -10.81 -13.35
C GLN A 50 3.29 -11.22 -12.55
N LEU A 51 2.21 -10.45 -12.63
CA LEU A 51 0.91 -10.81 -12.05
C LEU A 51 0.25 -11.90 -12.92
N ARG A 52 0.83 -13.09 -12.85
CA ARG A 52 0.36 -14.31 -13.51
C ARG A 52 0.42 -15.45 -12.53
N THR A 53 -0.51 -16.39 -12.65
CA THR A 53 -0.53 -17.59 -11.79
C THR A 53 0.76 -18.40 -11.89
N LYS A 54 1.35 -18.45 -13.08
CA LYS A 54 2.65 -19.10 -13.33
C LYS A 54 3.80 -18.49 -12.52
N SER A 55 3.82 -17.16 -12.38
CA SER A 55 4.82 -16.47 -11.55
C SER A 55 4.53 -16.61 -10.06
N MET A 56 3.27 -16.89 -9.69
CA MET A 56 2.84 -17.10 -8.31
C MET A 56 2.99 -18.55 -7.83
N GLU A 57 3.35 -19.49 -8.72
CA GLU A 57 3.64 -20.90 -8.40
C GLU A 57 4.66 -21.03 -7.25
N VAL A 58 5.64 -20.12 -7.19
CA VAL A 58 6.68 -20.07 -6.14
C VAL A 58 6.10 -19.79 -4.75
N PHE A 59 4.92 -19.16 -4.65
CA PHE A 59 4.24 -18.85 -3.39
C PHE A 59 3.08 -19.79 -3.09
N SER A 60 2.36 -20.21 -4.13
CA SER A 60 1.22 -21.14 -4.03
C SER A 60 1.16 -22.00 -5.29
N PRO A 61 1.74 -23.22 -5.27
CA PRO A 61 1.76 -24.10 -6.44
C PRO A 61 0.35 -24.53 -6.87
N GLN A 62 -0.57 -24.68 -5.92
CA GLN A 62 -1.96 -25.04 -6.19
C GLN A 62 -2.71 -23.98 -7.01
N LEU A 63 -2.27 -22.72 -6.96
CA LEU A 63 -2.87 -21.67 -7.80
C LEU A 63 -2.61 -21.95 -9.28
N GLN A 64 -1.40 -22.39 -9.61
CA GLN A 64 -1.01 -22.75 -10.97
C GLN A 64 -1.67 -24.06 -11.42
N GLU A 65 -1.84 -25.03 -10.53
CA GLU A 65 -2.57 -26.28 -10.81
C GLU A 65 -4.04 -26.02 -11.17
N ARG A 66 -4.69 -25.11 -10.44
CA ARG A 66 -6.12 -24.83 -10.61
C ARG A 66 -6.44 -23.81 -11.70
N TYR A 67 -5.56 -22.83 -11.89
CA TYR A 67 -5.71 -21.76 -12.87
C TYR A 67 -4.39 -21.58 -13.66
N PRO A 68 -4.11 -22.43 -14.65
CA PRO A 68 -2.82 -22.44 -15.33
C PRO A 68 -2.61 -21.21 -16.22
N ASP A 69 -1.47 -20.51 -16.00
CA ASP A 69 -1.00 -19.32 -16.75
C ASP A 69 -2.09 -18.26 -17.01
N GLN A 70 -2.91 -18.00 -15.99
CA GLN A 70 -3.95 -16.96 -16.03
C GLN A 70 -3.39 -15.62 -15.55
N PRO A 71 -3.86 -14.50 -16.12
CA PRO A 71 -3.54 -13.17 -15.61
C PRO A 71 -4.15 -12.94 -14.23
N MET A 72 -3.47 -12.15 -13.42
CA MET A 72 -3.93 -11.77 -12.08
C MET A 72 -4.06 -10.26 -11.95
N GLU A 73 -4.98 -9.84 -11.08
CA GLU A 73 -5.18 -8.47 -10.65
C GLU A 73 -4.98 -8.38 -9.13
N LEU A 74 -4.39 -7.29 -8.65
CA LEU A 74 -4.20 -7.00 -7.24
C LEU A 74 -4.95 -5.71 -6.89
N HIS A 75 -5.96 -5.81 -6.03
CA HIS A 75 -6.71 -4.66 -5.54
C HIS A 75 -6.18 -4.27 -4.18
N LEU A 76 -5.73 -3.02 -4.05
CA LEU A 76 -5.18 -2.45 -2.84
C LEU A 76 -6.12 -1.35 -2.34
N TRP A 77 -6.40 -1.32 -1.05
CA TRP A 77 -7.16 -0.22 -0.45
C TRP A 77 -6.76 0.01 0.99
N ALA A 78 -6.89 1.25 1.46
CA ALA A 78 -6.83 1.54 2.88
C ALA A 78 -8.13 1.02 3.55
N HIS A 79 -8.00 0.16 4.55
CA HIS A 79 -9.16 -0.34 5.32
C HIS A 79 -9.39 0.49 6.60
N ARG A 80 -8.41 1.31 7.00
CA ARG A 80 -8.51 2.27 8.10
C ARG A 80 -7.78 3.55 7.72
N GLN A 81 -8.22 4.67 8.30
CA GLN A 81 -7.57 5.96 8.16
C GLN A 81 -6.07 5.88 8.53
N PRO A 82 -5.17 6.40 7.67
CA PRO A 82 -3.75 6.53 8.01
C PRO A 82 -3.55 7.52 9.16
N LEU A 83 -2.64 7.20 10.07
CA LEU A 83 -2.29 8.06 11.20
C LEU A 83 -0.92 8.70 10.98
N ILE A 84 -0.81 9.99 11.20
CA ILE A 84 0.42 10.76 11.02
C ILE A 84 0.78 11.45 12.34
N SER A 85 2.01 11.27 12.83
CA SER A 85 2.54 11.93 14.01
C SER A 85 3.77 12.78 13.69
N CYS A 86 3.88 13.94 14.36
CA CYS A 86 4.99 14.87 14.16
C CYS A 86 6.08 14.68 15.22
N HIS A 87 7.20 14.03 14.86
CA HIS A 87 8.38 13.96 15.71
C HIS A 87 9.40 15.05 15.37
N PRO A 88 10.33 15.41 16.30
CA PRO A 88 11.38 16.40 16.02
C PRO A 88 12.27 16.02 14.82
N ASP A 89 12.50 14.73 14.61
CA ASP A 89 13.42 14.24 13.58
C ASP A 89 12.74 14.06 12.21
N ALA A 90 11.46 13.65 12.20
CA ALA A 90 10.69 13.37 11.00
C ALA A 90 9.18 13.31 11.30
N LEU A 91 8.36 13.33 10.24
CA LEU A 91 6.98 12.87 10.30
C LEU A 91 6.98 11.35 10.29
N HIS A 92 6.16 10.73 11.13
CA HIS A 92 5.91 9.30 11.10
C HIS A 92 4.48 9.07 10.67
N GLY A 93 4.27 8.05 9.84
CA GLY A 93 2.96 7.68 9.33
C GLY A 93 2.75 6.19 9.40
N THR A 94 1.55 5.77 9.77
CA THR A 94 1.12 4.37 9.68
C THR A 94 -0.05 4.28 8.72
N LEU A 95 0.11 3.46 7.68
CA LEU A 95 -0.91 3.16 6.68
C LEU A 95 -1.44 1.75 6.92
N PHE A 96 -2.75 1.65 7.11
CA PHE A 96 -3.47 0.40 7.32
C PHE A 96 -4.16 0.01 6.02
N SER A 97 -3.62 -0.98 5.32
CA SER A 97 -4.05 -1.35 3.97
C SER A 97 -4.38 -2.82 3.84
N SER A 98 -5.21 -3.15 2.86
CA SER A 98 -5.53 -4.51 2.47
C SER A 98 -5.22 -4.69 0.99
N ALA A 99 -4.76 -5.88 0.63
CA ALA A 99 -4.44 -6.29 -0.71
C ALA A 99 -5.16 -7.60 -1.03
N GLU A 100 -6.05 -7.58 -2.00
CA GLU A 100 -6.77 -8.76 -2.48
C GLU A 100 -6.32 -9.13 -3.89
N ALA A 101 -5.95 -10.39 -4.07
CA ALA A 101 -5.53 -10.91 -5.35
C ALA A 101 -6.66 -11.67 -6.04
N PHE A 102 -6.84 -11.41 -7.33
CA PHE A 102 -7.83 -12.02 -8.19
C PHE A 102 -7.15 -12.73 -9.36
N VAL A 103 -7.66 -13.90 -9.72
CA VAL A 103 -7.41 -14.50 -11.04
C VAL A 103 -8.48 -14.01 -11.99
N VAL A 104 -8.05 -13.52 -13.16
CA VAL A 104 -8.95 -13.13 -14.24
C VAL A 104 -9.10 -14.32 -15.18
N LEU A 105 -10.28 -14.92 -15.20
CA LEU A 105 -10.62 -16.01 -16.10
C LEU A 105 -10.83 -15.50 -17.54
N PRO A 106 -10.73 -16.37 -18.57
CA PRO A 106 -11.00 -16.00 -19.96
C PRO A 106 -12.39 -15.40 -20.19
N ASN A 107 -13.35 -15.71 -19.31
CA ASN A 107 -14.71 -15.19 -19.34
C ASN A 107 -14.84 -13.78 -18.71
N ALA A 108 -13.72 -13.09 -18.46
CA ALA A 108 -13.61 -11.82 -17.74
C ALA A 108 -14.13 -11.85 -16.28
N THR A 109 -14.39 -13.06 -15.74
CA THR A 109 -14.77 -13.25 -14.34
C THR A 109 -13.54 -13.16 -13.45
N ARG A 110 -13.65 -12.41 -12.35
CA ARG A 110 -12.62 -12.29 -11.32
C ARG A 110 -12.90 -13.28 -10.20
N VAL A 111 -11.93 -14.14 -9.90
CA VAL A 111 -12.01 -15.09 -8.80
C VAL A 111 -11.04 -14.68 -7.71
N PRO A 112 -11.51 -14.35 -6.48
CA PRO A 112 -10.62 -14.00 -5.37
C PRO A 112 -9.79 -15.22 -4.97
N VAL A 113 -8.50 -15.00 -4.73
CA VAL A 113 -7.53 -16.05 -4.37
C VAL A 113 -7.07 -15.92 -2.93
N PHE A 114 -6.67 -14.71 -2.54
CA PHE A 114 -6.21 -14.43 -1.18
C PHE A 114 -6.37 -12.94 -0.85
N LEU A 115 -6.52 -12.67 0.44
CA LEU A 115 -6.59 -11.32 1.03
C LEU A 115 -5.44 -11.19 2.04
N LEU A 116 -4.73 -10.06 1.99
CA LEU A 116 -3.63 -9.74 2.89
C LEU A 116 -3.89 -8.39 3.56
N ASN A 117 -3.80 -8.34 4.88
CA ASN A 117 -3.75 -7.09 5.61
C ASN A 117 -2.29 -6.69 5.84
N ILE A 118 -1.99 -5.42 5.55
CA ILE A 118 -0.66 -4.87 5.49
C ILE A 118 -0.65 -3.55 6.24
N ASP A 119 0.11 -3.52 7.33
CA ASP A 119 0.40 -2.32 8.09
C ASP A 119 1.79 -1.79 7.70
N ALA A 120 1.80 -0.62 7.10
CA ALA A 120 3.00 0.00 6.59
C ALA A 120 3.40 1.20 7.45
N ASN A 121 4.60 1.14 8.01
CA ASN A 121 5.21 2.26 8.73
C ASN A 121 6.07 3.07 7.77
N MET A 122 5.80 4.36 7.70
CA MET A 122 6.42 5.32 6.82
C MET A 122 7.01 6.48 7.63
N THR A 123 8.07 7.07 7.10
CA THR A 123 8.63 8.32 7.61
C THR A 123 8.64 9.35 6.50
N GLY A 124 8.43 10.60 6.85
CA GLY A 124 8.39 11.68 5.89
C GLY A 124 9.16 12.91 6.35
N LYS A 125 9.77 13.61 5.39
CA LYS A 125 10.40 14.91 5.64
C LYS A 125 9.64 15.99 4.86
N PRO A 126 9.00 16.94 5.56
CA PRO A 126 8.32 18.04 4.89
C PRO A 126 9.35 18.95 4.22
N THR A 127 9.01 19.48 3.05
CA THR A 127 9.83 20.42 2.30
C THR A 127 8.93 21.53 1.78
N ILE A 128 9.44 22.77 1.77
CA ILE A 128 8.72 23.90 1.19
C ILE A 128 9.46 24.29 -0.08
N THR A 129 8.77 24.18 -1.22
CA THR A 129 9.33 24.55 -2.52
C THR A 129 8.34 25.46 -3.24
N ARG A 130 8.76 26.66 -3.65
CA ARG A 130 7.92 27.62 -4.39
C ARG A 130 6.53 27.83 -3.77
N ASN A 131 6.50 28.14 -2.47
CA ASN A 131 5.27 28.36 -1.67
C ASN A 131 4.32 27.15 -1.59
N ARG A 132 4.76 25.94 -1.95
CA ARG A 132 4.02 24.70 -1.74
C ARG A 132 4.67 23.90 -0.63
N LEU A 133 3.83 23.47 0.32
CA LEU A 133 4.22 22.45 1.29
C LEU A 133 4.15 21.09 0.59
N GLY A 134 5.30 20.46 0.47
CA GLY A 134 5.41 19.08 0.02
C GLY A 134 6.15 18.23 1.06
N GLY A 135 6.53 17.04 0.64
CA GLY A 135 7.41 16.20 1.43
C GLY A 135 7.92 15.00 0.67
N THR A 136 8.96 14.39 1.23
CA THR A 136 9.44 13.08 0.81
C THR A 136 8.94 12.04 1.79
N VAL A 137 8.49 10.90 1.28
CA VAL A 137 8.01 9.75 2.02
C VAL A 137 9.00 8.60 1.82
N ARG A 138 9.26 7.86 2.89
CA ARG A 138 10.12 6.68 2.91
C ARG A 138 9.42 5.56 3.67
N LEU A 139 9.37 4.37 3.09
CA LEU A 139 8.89 3.19 3.77
C LEU A 139 9.95 2.72 4.78
N THR A 140 9.54 2.57 6.04
CA THR A 140 10.44 2.18 7.14
C THR A 140 10.20 0.73 7.55
N GLY A 141 8.95 0.26 7.53
CA GLY A 141 8.63 -1.12 7.86
C GLY A 141 7.32 -1.57 7.23
N LEU A 142 7.20 -2.88 7.04
CA LEU A 142 5.95 -3.56 6.74
C LEU A 142 5.75 -4.61 7.81
N VAL A 143 4.60 -4.54 8.46
CA VAL A 143 4.12 -5.59 9.36
C VAL A 143 2.95 -6.23 8.63
N PRO A 144 3.12 -7.41 8.03
CA PRO A 144 1.96 -8.20 7.65
C PRO A 144 1.25 -8.56 8.96
N ASP A 145 -0.05 -8.27 9.05
CA ASP A 145 -0.80 -8.71 10.22
C ASP A 145 -0.70 -10.25 10.31
N PRO A 146 -0.25 -10.81 11.44
CA PRO A 146 -0.19 -12.26 11.62
C PRO A 146 -1.60 -12.87 11.63
N GLU A 147 -2.60 -12.02 11.84
CA GLU A 147 -3.99 -12.32 11.71
C GLU A 147 -4.38 -12.11 10.24
N LEU A 148 -4.32 -13.20 9.46
CA LEU A 148 -5.17 -13.37 8.28
C LEU A 148 -6.63 -13.29 8.76
N VAL A 149 -7.11 -12.09 9.10
CA VAL A 149 -8.49 -11.89 9.58
C VAL A 149 -9.39 -12.01 8.37
N LEU A 150 -9.85 -13.24 8.16
CA LEU A 150 -11.04 -13.57 7.40
C LEU A 150 -12.17 -12.62 7.85
N PRO A 151 -12.66 -11.69 7.01
CA PRO A 151 -13.86 -10.95 7.36
C PRO A 151 -15.00 -11.96 7.51
N SER A 152 -15.57 -12.03 8.71
CA SER A 152 -16.69 -12.90 9.09
C SER A 152 -17.96 -12.73 8.21
N LEU A 153 -18.01 -11.67 7.40
CA LEU A 153 -19.09 -11.40 6.45
C LEU A 153 -19.00 -12.14 5.10
N TRP A 154 -17.89 -12.82 4.79
CA TRP A 154 -17.72 -13.58 3.53
C TRP A 154 -17.69 -15.11 3.74
N THR A 155 -18.26 -15.55 4.86
CA THR A 155 -18.19 -16.93 5.35
C THR A 155 -18.65 -18.02 4.38
N PRO A 156 -19.66 -17.89 3.50
CA PRO A 156 -20.02 -19.00 2.62
C PRO A 156 -19.13 -19.13 1.38
N LEU A 157 -18.76 -18.02 0.72
CA LEU A 157 -17.96 -18.06 -0.53
C LEU A 157 -16.48 -18.37 -0.23
N PHE A 158 -15.96 -17.81 0.86
CA PHE A 158 -14.58 -18.04 1.30
C PHE A 158 -14.41 -19.44 1.90
N ALA A 159 -15.41 -19.96 2.64
CA ALA A 159 -15.41 -21.37 3.05
C ALA A 159 -15.43 -22.31 1.85
N LEU A 160 -16.02 -21.92 0.71
CA LEU A 160 -15.93 -22.72 -0.52
C LEU A 160 -14.50 -22.74 -1.09
N CYS A 161 -13.79 -21.61 -1.09
CA CYS A 161 -12.38 -21.55 -1.52
C CYS A 161 -11.43 -22.30 -0.59
N TRP A 162 -11.66 -22.23 0.73
CA TRP A 162 -10.87 -22.98 1.74
C TRP A 162 -11.22 -24.47 1.78
N ALA A 163 -12.50 -24.83 1.60
CA ALA A 163 -12.94 -26.23 1.45
C ALA A 163 -12.38 -26.89 0.17
N GLN A 164 -11.86 -26.09 -0.76
CA GLN A 164 -11.17 -26.57 -1.96
C GLN A 164 -9.64 -26.65 -1.81
N GLY A 165 -9.10 -26.47 -0.59
CA GLY A 165 -7.74 -26.89 -0.25
C GLY A 165 -6.59 -25.91 -0.51
N LEU A 166 -6.86 -24.64 -0.84
CA LEU A 166 -5.79 -23.64 -1.10
C LEU A 166 -4.94 -23.36 0.17
N PRO A 167 -3.59 -23.54 0.14
CA PRO A 167 -2.71 -23.39 1.29
C PRO A 167 -2.30 -21.93 1.50
N VAL A 168 -1.89 -21.67 2.75
CA VAL A 168 -1.34 -20.39 3.21
C VAL A 168 -0.04 -20.07 2.45
N PRO A 169 0.07 -18.91 1.77
CA PRO A 169 1.31 -18.53 1.09
C PRO A 169 2.46 -18.32 2.10
N GLN A 170 3.70 -18.59 1.66
CA GLN A 170 4.91 -18.42 2.46
C GLN A 170 5.17 -16.93 2.81
N VAL A 171 4.67 -16.51 3.98
CA VAL A 171 4.61 -15.10 4.44
C VAL A 171 5.95 -14.37 4.34
N LYS A 172 7.07 -15.04 4.66
CA LYS A 172 8.41 -14.43 4.66
C LYS A 172 8.91 -14.02 3.27
N ARG A 173 8.59 -14.82 2.24
CA ARG A 173 8.95 -14.48 0.85
C ARG A 173 8.03 -13.40 0.30
N LEU A 174 6.74 -13.49 0.64
CA LEU A 174 5.74 -12.51 0.26
C LEU A 174 6.06 -11.13 0.85
N GLU A 175 6.48 -11.05 2.10
CA GLU A 175 6.92 -9.80 2.75
C GLU A 175 8.07 -9.13 1.99
N THR A 176 9.07 -9.91 1.56
CA THR A 176 10.22 -9.38 0.80
C THR A 176 9.79 -8.76 -0.52
N LEU A 177 8.82 -9.37 -1.18
CA LEU A 177 8.31 -8.93 -2.47
C LEU A 177 7.36 -7.75 -2.35
N LEU A 178 6.58 -7.73 -1.28
CA LEU A 178 5.75 -6.61 -0.92
C LEU A 178 6.61 -5.37 -0.62
N LYS A 179 7.70 -5.54 0.15
CA LYS A 179 8.71 -4.48 0.37
C LYS A 179 9.30 -3.99 -0.95
N PHE A 180 9.68 -4.92 -1.83
CA PHE A 180 10.25 -4.57 -3.14
C PHE A 180 9.23 -3.83 -4.03
N GLY A 181 7.99 -4.30 -4.11
CA GLY A 181 6.93 -3.69 -4.92
C GLY A 181 6.53 -2.30 -4.41
N LEU A 182 6.38 -2.14 -3.10
CA LEU A 182 6.12 -0.82 -2.50
C LEU A 182 7.27 0.14 -2.70
N TRP A 183 8.52 -0.33 -2.60
CA TRP A 183 9.68 0.50 -2.88
C TRP A 183 9.74 0.94 -4.35
N LEU A 184 9.42 0.05 -5.29
CA LEU A 184 9.54 0.32 -6.73
C LEU A 184 8.38 1.15 -7.28
N PHE A 185 7.16 0.96 -6.79
CA PHE A 185 5.96 1.61 -7.34
C PHE A 185 5.21 2.49 -6.33
N GLY A 186 5.11 2.06 -5.07
CA GLY A 186 4.33 2.74 -4.05
C GLY A 186 4.99 4.06 -3.60
N VAL A 187 6.25 4.00 -3.17
CA VAL A 187 6.99 5.16 -2.63
C VAL A 187 7.21 6.25 -3.68
N PRO A 188 7.64 5.96 -4.92
CA PRO A 188 7.78 6.99 -5.95
C PRO A 188 6.47 7.70 -6.26
N ARG A 189 5.36 6.96 -6.25
CA ARG A 189 4.03 7.52 -6.48
C ARG A 189 3.57 8.39 -5.33
N ALA A 190 3.70 7.92 -4.09
CA ALA A 190 3.41 8.72 -2.91
C ALA A 190 4.23 10.03 -2.93
N ASN A 191 5.50 9.96 -3.32
CA ASN A 191 6.34 11.14 -3.49
C ASN A 191 5.88 12.07 -4.60
N SER A 192 5.32 11.56 -5.71
CA SER A 192 4.77 12.41 -6.77
C SER A 192 3.48 13.13 -6.36
N GLU A 193 2.67 12.53 -5.48
CA GLU A 193 1.46 13.17 -4.93
C GLU A 193 1.82 14.18 -3.84
N CYS A 194 2.80 13.86 -2.97
CA CYS A 194 3.29 14.77 -1.93
C CYS A 194 4.14 15.92 -2.49
N CYS A 195 4.81 15.72 -3.63
CA CYS A 195 5.61 16.73 -4.33
C CYS A 195 5.32 16.67 -5.84
N PRO A 196 4.22 17.27 -6.31
CA PRO A 196 3.95 17.33 -7.74
C PRO A 196 5.05 18.13 -8.44
N ARG A 197 5.66 17.53 -9.47
CA ARG A 197 6.66 18.23 -10.30
C ARG A 197 6.01 19.48 -10.88
N PRO A 198 6.74 20.62 -10.97
CA PRO A 198 6.21 21.78 -11.68
C PRO A 198 5.90 21.36 -13.12
N VAL A 199 4.66 21.60 -13.54
CA VAL A 199 4.25 21.49 -14.94
C VAL A 199 5.07 22.53 -15.71
N PRO A 200 5.76 22.16 -16.81
CA PRO A 200 6.54 23.09 -17.62
C PRO A 200 5.66 24.18 -18.24
#